data_AF-A0A396MVZ4-F1
#
_entry.id   AF-A0A396MVZ4-F1
#
_cell.length_a   1.000
_cell.length_b   1.000
_cell.length_c   1.000
_cell.angle_alpha   90.00
_cell.angle_beta   90.00
_cell.angle_gamma   90.00
#
_symmetry.space_group_name_H-M   'P 1'
#
loop_
_entity.id
_entity.type
_entity.pdbx_description
1 polymer ?
#
loop_
_entity_poly.entity_id
_entity_poly.type
_entity_poly.pdbx_seq_one_letter_code
_entity_poly.pdbx_strand_id
1 'polypeptide(L)'
;MTIETIKRMLDACYQGKRIRDMLPPLPKGVTSSYIQYLDVIQSLERNGIHVKISDISDALNLPRPGVTRTVKEMEAGGYLQKKTSQNDGRVTYISITEAGRTLSQTYDTEYFSALAPSLDTITEEDARQMIQTMETFYQIMCKRRDSHE
;
A
#
# COMPACT_ATOMS: atom_id res chain seq x y z
N MET A 1 9.51 24.92 -12.80
CA MET A 1 9.23 23.68 -13.57
C MET A 1 8.47 24.05 -14.84
N THR A 2 8.82 23.48 -16.00
CA THR A 2 8.15 23.80 -17.27
C THR A 2 6.93 22.90 -17.49
N ILE A 3 6.01 23.30 -18.39
CA ILE A 3 4.86 22.47 -18.79
C ILE A 3 5.32 21.13 -19.37
N GLU A 4 6.41 21.13 -20.13
CA GLU A 4 7.02 19.92 -20.69
C GLU A 4 7.49 18.96 -19.59
N THR A 5 8.17 19.48 -18.55
CA THR A 5 8.57 18.66 -17.40
C THR A 5 7.36 18.05 -16.68
N ILE A 6 6.27 18.81 -16.50
CA ILE A 6 5.03 18.30 -15.88
C ILE A 6 4.44 17.14 -16.69
N LYS A 7 4.37 17.27 -18.03
CA LYS A 7 3.87 16.19 -18.89
C LYS A 7 4.72 14.93 -18.75
N ARG A 8 6.05 15.08 -18.77
CA ARG A 8 6.99 13.95 -18.60
C ARG A 8 6.87 13.28 -17.23
N MET A 9 6.56 14.04 -16.17
CA MET A 9 6.27 13.47 -14.85
C MET A 9 5.01 12.58 -14.88
N LEU A 10 3.95 13.02 -15.56
CA LEU A 10 2.72 12.23 -15.71
C LEU A 10 2.95 10.98 -16.59
N ASP A 11 3.76 11.10 -17.64
CA ASP A 11 4.16 9.96 -18.46
C ASP A 11 4.95 8.93 -17.64
N ALA A 12 5.83 9.39 -16.74
CA ALA A 12 6.55 8.51 -15.80
C ALA A 12 5.59 7.81 -14.82
N CYS A 13 4.52 8.47 -14.35
CA CYS A 13 3.48 7.81 -13.55
C CYS A 13 2.76 6.72 -14.36
N TYR A 14 2.50 6.93 -15.65
CA TYR A 14 1.92 5.91 -16.52
C TYR A 14 2.85 4.70 -16.69
N GLN A 15 4.16 4.92 -16.87
CA GLN A 15 5.15 3.85 -16.87
C GLN A 15 5.20 3.13 -15.52
N GLY A 16 5.18 3.87 -14.41
CA GLY A 16 5.14 3.31 -13.05
C GLY A 16 3.94 2.39 -12.84
N LYS A 17 2.76 2.76 -13.34
CA LYS A 17 1.59 1.87 -13.33
C LYS A 17 1.88 0.58 -14.11
N ARG A 18 2.43 0.67 -15.33
CA ARG A 18 2.74 -0.52 -16.15
C ARG A 18 3.78 -1.42 -15.50
N ILE A 19 4.80 -0.86 -14.84
CA ILE A 19 5.79 -1.61 -14.05
C ILE A 19 5.08 -2.39 -12.94
N ARG A 20 4.12 -1.76 -12.24
CA ARG A 20 3.29 -2.43 -11.23
C ARG A 20 2.40 -3.54 -11.82
N ASP A 21 1.97 -3.40 -13.07
CA ASP A 21 1.17 -4.43 -13.76
C ASP A 21 2.04 -5.61 -14.26
N MET A 22 3.38 -5.50 -14.28
CA MET A 22 4.31 -6.60 -14.62
C MET A 22 4.58 -7.55 -13.45
N LEU A 23 4.08 -7.20 -12.27
CA LEU A 23 4.13 -8.02 -11.07
C LEU A 23 3.39 -9.36 -11.29
N PRO A 24 3.81 -10.45 -10.62
CA PRO A 24 3.24 -11.77 -10.84
C PRO A 24 1.74 -11.76 -10.52
N PRO A 25 0.95 -12.59 -11.23
CA PRO A 25 -0.50 -12.61 -11.04
C PRO A 25 -0.83 -13.02 -9.61
N LEU A 26 -1.70 -12.24 -8.99
CA LEU A 26 -2.21 -12.51 -7.64
C LEU A 26 -3.28 -13.61 -7.68
N PRO A 27 -3.51 -14.33 -6.56
CA PRO A 27 -4.62 -15.27 -6.46
C PRO A 27 -5.94 -14.62 -6.89
N LYS A 28 -6.84 -15.40 -7.47
CA LYS A 28 -8.11 -14.88 -8.00
C LYS A 28 -8.88 -14.11 -6.93
N GLY A 29 -9.17 -12.84 -7.20
CA GLY A 29 -9.87 -11.94 -6.26
C GLY A 29 -8.95 -11.14 -5.33
N VAL A 30 -7.63 -11.32 -5.42
CA VAL A 30 -6.63 -10.51 -4.70
C VAL A 30 -6.14 -9.38 -5.61
N THR A 31 -6.08 -8.18 -5.07
CA THR A 31 -5.58 -6.98 -5.77
C THR A 31 -4.21 -6.58 -5.24
N SER A 32 -3.44 -5.84 -6.03
CA SER A 32 -2.10 -5.36 -5.61
C SER A 32 -2.14 -4.38 -4.43
N SER A 33 -3.31 -3.83 -4.12
CA SER A 33 -3.53 -3.06 -2.89
C SER A 33 -3.52 -3.94 -1.64
N TYR A 34 -3.85 -5.24 -1.73
CA TYR A 34 -3.87 -6.12 -0.55
C TYR A 34 -2.47 -6.28 0.02
N ILE A 35 -1.47 -6.42 -0.84
CA ILE A 35 -0.05 -6.51 -0.43
C ILE A 35 0.35 -5.26 0.36
N GLN A 36 0.07 -4.06 -0.17
CA GLN A 36 0.36 -2.79 0.52
C GLN A 36 -0.33 -2.70 1.89
N TYR A 37 -1.57 -3.20 2.02
CA TYR A 37 -2.27 -3.22 3.29
C TYR A 37 -1.61 -4.18 4.28
N LEU A 38 -1.21 -5.37 3.82
CA LEU A 38 -0.50 -6.35 4.64
C LEU A 38 0.84 -5.77 5.14
N ASP A 39 1.62 -5.14 4.28
CA ASP A 39 2.91 -4.53 4.64
C ASP A 39 2.74 -3.44 5.70
N VAL A 40 1.77 -2.55 5.51
CA VAL A 40 1.47 -1.47 6.47
C VAL A 40 0.99 -2.02 7.80
N ILE A 41 0.03 -2.95 7.80
CA ILE A 41 -0.48 -3.55 9.04
C ILE A 41 0.66 -4.26 9.77
N GLN A 42 1.49 -5.03 9.06
CA GLN A 42 2.59 -5.77 9.66
C GLN A 42 3.66 -4.82 10.23
N SER A 43 3.98 -3.73 9.53
CA SER A 43 4.90 -2.70 10.00
C SER A 43 4.38 -2.03 11.27
N LEU A 44 3.10 -1.66 11.31
CA LEU A 44 2.45 -1.08 12.48
C LEU A 44 2.43 -2.07 13.67
N GLU A 45 2.07 -3.34 13.42
CA GLU A 45 2.09 -4.41 14.44
C GLU A 45 3.49 -4.61 15.03
N ARG A 46 4.55 -4.61 14.20
CA ARG A 46 5.95 -4.71 14.65
C ARG A 46 6.37 -3.54 15.55
N ASN A 47 5.77 -2.37 15.35
CA ASN A 47 5.95 -1.20 16.21
C ASN A 47 5.04 -1.19 17.45
N GLY A 48 4.35 -2.31 17.74
CA GLY A 48 3.48 -2.47 18.91
C GLY A 48 2.11 -1.80 18.77
N ILE A 49 1.77 -1.27 17.59
CA ILE A 49 0.51 -0.58 17.35
C ILE A 49 -0.60 -1.61 17.15
N HIS A 50 -1.69 -1.45 17.89
CA HIS A 50 -2.92 -2.22 17.66
C HIS A 50 -3.73 -1.54 16.56
N VAL A 51 -3.58 -2.05 15.34
CA VAL A 51 -3.96 -1.34 14.11
C VAL A 51 -5.46 -1.11 14.00
N LYS A 52 -5.84 0.10 13.63
CA LYS A 52 -7.21 0.52 13.31
C LYS A 52 -7.30 0.99 11.85
N ILE A 53 -8.53 1.17 11.36
CA ILE A 53 -8.78 1.76 10.03
C ILE A 53 -8.14 3.15 9.87
N SER A 54 -8.15 3.97 10.93
CA SER A 54 -7.49 5.28 10.92
C SER A 54 -6.00 5.15 10.66
N ASP A 55 -5.34 4.19 11.30
CA ASP A 55 -3.89 4.05 11.23
C ASP A 55 -3.46 3.59 9.82
N ILE A 56 -4.24 2.69 9.21
CA ILE A 56 -4.05 2.26 7.82
C ILE A 56 -4.30 3.43 6.85
N SER A 57 -5.35 4.23 7.11
CA SER A 57 -5.70 5.40 6.32
C SER A 57 -4.60 6.45 6.33
N ASP A 58 -4.04 6.72 7.51
CA ASP A 58 -2.97 7.68 7.71
C ASP A 58 -1.66 7.17 7.06
N ALA A 59 -1.31 5.89 7.27
CA ALA A 59 -0.09 5.30 6.72
C ALA A 59 -0.11 5.16 5.19
N LEU A 60 -1.25 4.83 4.59
CA LEU A 60 -1.38 4.72 3.13
C LEU A 60 -1.77 6.05 2.45
N ASN A 61 -2.06 7.10 3.22
CA ASN A 61 -2.65 8.34 2.74
C ASN A 61 -3.87 8.10 1.82
N LEU A 62 -4.76 7.22 2.28
CA LEU A 62 -5.99 6.85 1.56
C LEU A 62 -7.21 7.33 2.34
N PRO A 63 -8.30 7.78 1.68
CA PRO A 63 -9.53 8.13 2.36
C PRO A 63 -10.11 6.95 3.15
N ARG A 64 -10.56 7.20 4.39
CA ARG A 64 -11.16 6.19 5.27
C ARG A 64 -12.28 5.36 4.63
N PRO A 65 -13.18 5.91 3.79
CA PRO A 65 -14.18 5.10 3.10
C PRO A 65 -13.56 4.03 2.18
N GLY A 66 -12.49 4.39 1.44
CA GLY A 66 -11.76 3.47 0.58
C GLY A 66 -11.02 2.39 1.37
N VAL A 67 -10.42 2.77 2.50
CA VAL A 67 -9.76 1.82 3.42
C VAL A 67 -10.78 0.85 4.02
N THR A 68 -11.91 1.35 4.50
CA THR A 68 -12.98 0.55 5.10
C THR A 68 -13.50 -0.50 4.11
N ARG A 69 -13.71 -0.10 2.85
CA ARG A 69 -14.13 -1.01 1.79
C ARG A 69 -13.10 -2.10 1.55
N THR A 70 -11.84 -1.73 1.35
CA THR A 70 -10.75 -2.68 1.08
C THR A 70 -10.57 -3.67 2.23
N VAL A 71 -10.58 -3.19 3.48
CA VAL A 71 -10.46 -4.07 4.66
C VAL A 71 -11.64 -5.04 4.75
N LYS A 72 -12.86 -4.61 4.42
CA LYS A 72 -14.02 -5.52 4.37
C LYS A 72 -13.86 -6.61 3.31
N GLU A 73 -13.36 -6.24 2.13
CA GLU A 73 -13.11 -7.21 1.04
C GLU A 73 -11.98 -8.19 1.44
N MET A 74 -10.89 -7.70 2.05
CA MET A 74 -9.79 -8.53 2.54
C MET A 74 -10.20 -9.47 3.69
N GLU A 75 -11.06 -9.00 4.60
CA GLU A 75 -11.65 -9.81 5.66
C GLU A 75 -12.55 -10.92 5.09
N ALA A 76 -13.40 -10.59 4.12
CA ALA A 76 -14.23 -11.59 3.44
C ALA A 76 -13.38 -12.62 2.66
N GLY A 77 -12.21 -12.20 2.15
CA GLY A 77 -11.21 -13.06 1.54
C GLY A 77 -10.36 -13.86 2.54
N GLY A 78 -10.54 -13.67 3.84
CA GLY A 78 -9.82 -14.38 4.90
C GLY A 78 -8.40 -13.89 5.18
N TYR A 79 -7.96 -12.77 4.60
CA TYR A 79 -6.61 -12.23 4.76
C TYR A 79 -6.44 -11.35 6.01
N LEU A 80 -7.53 -10.72 6.46
CA LEU A 80 -7.58 -9.91 7.67
C LEU A 80 -8.67 -10.42 8.60
N GLN A 81 -8.53 -10.10 9.89
CA GLN A 81 -9.58 -10.32 10.88
C GLN A 81 -9.83 -9.04 11.68
N LYS A 82 -11.10 -8.80 12.01
CA LYS A 82 -11.52 -7.73 12.91
C LYS A 82 -11.77 -8.26 14.30
N LYS A 83 -11.26 -7.54 15.31
CA LYS A 83 -11.55 -7.82 16.71
C LYS A 83 -12.03 -6.55 17.41
N THR A 84 -13.26 -6.57 17.90
CA THR A 84 -13.79 -5.49 18.72
C THR A 84 -13.07 -5.47 20.07
N SER A 85 -12.70 -4.27 20.53
CA SER A 85 -12.08 -4.11 21.85
C SER A 85 -13.05 -4.50 22.96
N GLN A 86 -12.55 -5.24 23.95
CA GLN A 86 -13.33 -5.59 25.14
C GLN A 86 -13.54 -4.39 26.07
N ASN A 87 -12.65 -3.40 26.00
CA ASN A 87 -12.69 -2.21 26.85
C ASN A 87 -13.54 -1.07 26.25
N ASP A 88 -13.66 -1.04 24.91
CA ASP A 88 -14.48 -0.06 24.19
C ASP A 88 -15.07 -0.71 22.93
N GLY A 89 -16.35 -1.07 22.97
CA GLY A 89 -17.05 -1.70 21.86
C GLY A 89 -17.11 -0.87 20.57
N ARG A 90 -16.72 0.42 20.62
CA ARG A 90 -16.61 1.29 19.44
C ARG A 90 -15.29 1.13 18.69
N VAL A 91 -14.29 0.53 19.32
CA VAL A 91 -12.96 0.31 18.72
C VAL A 91 -12.90 -1.07 18.10
N THR A 92 -12.52 -1.12 16.82
CA THR A 92 -12.23 -2.36 16.10
C THR A 92 -10.77 -2.39 15.69
N TYR A 93 -10.07 -3.44 16.09
CA TYR A 93 -8.70 -3.70 15.69
C TYR A 93 -8.66 -4.60 14.46
N ILE A 94 -7.69 -4.33 13.59
CA ILE A 94 -7.39 -5.11 12.39
C ILE A 94 -6.11 -5.88 12.67
N SER A 95 -6.08 -7.16 12.31
CA SER A 95 -4.85 -7.96 12.35
C SER A 95 -4.78 -8.90 11.15
N ILE A 96 -3.55 -9.29 10.80
CA ILE A 96 -3.30 -10.19 9.67
C ILE A 96 -3.53 -11.64 10.11
N THR A 97 -4.30 -12.39 9.33
CA THR A 97 -4.51 -13.83 9.52
C THR A 97 -3.32 -14.64 9.02
N GLU A 98 -3.32 -15.96 9.24
CA GLU A 98 -2.28 -16.82 8.65
C GLU A 98 -2.27 -16.75 7.12
N ALA A 99 -3.45 -16.76 6.48
CA ALA A 99 -3.56 -16.63 5.03
C ALA A 99 -3.00 -15.28 4.52
N GLY A 100 -3.23 -14.19 5.27
CA GLY A 100 -2.63 -12.90 4.97
C GLY A 100 -1.11 -12.90 5.10
N ARG A 101 -0.55 -13.59 6.11
CA ARG A 101 0.90 -13.75 6.28
C ARG A 101 1.52 -14.57 5.16
N THR A 102 0.89 -15.68 4.76
CA THR A 102 1.36 -16.48 3.62
C THR A 102 1.35 -15.66 2.33
N LEU A 103 0.30 -14.87 2.09
CA LEU A 103 0.20 -14.01 0.91
C LEU A 103 1.33 -12.96 0.87
N SER A 104 1.61 -12.29 2.00
CA SER A 104 2.73 -11.33 2.12
C SER A 104 4.08 -12.04 1.93
N GLN A 105 4.31 -13.19 2.59
CA GLN A 105 5.58 -13.92 2.49
C GLN A 105 5.89 -14.41 1.08
N THR A 106 4.89 -14.93 0.36
CA THR A 106 5.05 -15.36 -1.04
C THR A 106 5.57 -14.20 -1.89
N TYR A 107 5.08 -12.99 -1.62
CA TYR A 107 5.44 -11.81 -2.40
C TYR A 107 6.78 -11.19 -1.97
N ASP A 108 7.00 -11.07 -0.66
CA ASP A 108 8.23 -10.49 -0.10
C ASP A 108 9.45 -11.38 -0.31
N THR A 109 9.31 -12.66 0.00
CA THR A 109 10.44 -13.58 0.04
C THR A 109 10.74 -14.16 -1.34
N GLU A 110 9.72 -14.53 -2.11
CA GLU A 110 9.95 -15.22 -3.39
C GLU A 110 10.10 -14.24 -4.54
N TYR A 111 9.26 -13.20 -4.60
CA TYR A 111 9.26 -12.29 -5.73
C TYR A 111 10.26 -11.14 -5.58
N PHE A 112 10.19 -10.35 -4.50
CA PHE A 112 11.08 -9.19 -4.36
C PHE A 112 12.55 -9.60 -4.18
N SER A 113 12.83 -10.69 -3.49
CA SER A 113 14.21 -11.22 -3.38
C SER A 113 14.75 -11.70 -4.74
N ALA A 114 13.91 -12.27 -5.60
CA ALA A 114 14.31 -12.65 -6.96
C ALA A 114 14.45 -11.43 -7.89
N LEU A 115 13.71 -10.36 -7.63
CA LEU A 115 13.78 -9.10 -8.39
C LEU A 115 15.02 -8.27 -8.03
N ALA A 116 15.45 -8.31 -6.76
CA ALA A 116 16.51 -7.44 -6.23
C ALA A 116 17.80 -7.43 -7.09
N PRO A 117 18.35 -8.58 -7.56
CA PRO A 117 19.55 -8.57 -8.41
C PRO A 117 19.35 -7.84 -9.76
N SER A 118 18.11 -7.81 -10.28
CA SER A 118 17.80 -7.11 -11.53
C SER A 118 17.67 -5.60 -11.35
N LEU A 119 17.58 -5.13 -10.10
CA LEU A 119 17.48 -3.71 -9.74
C LEU A 119 18.80 -3.10 -9.26
N ASP A 120 19.90 -3.87 -9.27
CA ASP A 120 21.22 -3.44 -8.77
C ASP A 120 21.80 -2.21 -9.50
N THR A 121 21.26 -1.87 -10.68
CA THR A 121 21.60 -0.63 -11.40
C THR A 121 20.97 0.63 -10.79
N ILE A 122 19.94 0.49 -9.96
CA ILE A 122 19.28 1.60 -9.26
C ILE A 122 19.91 1.68 -7.88
N THR A 123 20.58 2.80 -7.61
CA THR A 123 21.18 3.01 -6.28
C THR A 123 20.11 3.21 -5.22
N GLU A 124 20.41 2.88 -3.96
CA GLU A 124 19.51 3.13 -2.83
C GLU A 124 19.12 4.63 -2.72
N GLU A 125 20.05 5.51 -3.08
CA GLU A 125 19.83 6.96 -3.13
C GLU A 125 18.78 7.33 -4.18
N ASP A 126 18.92 6.83 -5.41
CA ASP A 126 17.99 7.09 -6.50
C ASP A 126 16.60 6.52 -6.19
N ALA A 127 16.55 5.31 -5.62
CA ALA A 127 15.31 4.68 -5.18
C ALA A 127 14.60 5.53 -4.12
N ARG A 128 15.33 5.99 -3.09
CA ARG A 128 14.78 6.85 -2.04
C ARG A 128 14.30 8.18 -2.59
N GLN A 129 15.06 8.80 -3.49
CA GLN A 129 14.67 10.06 -4.13
C GLN A 129 13.40 9.88 -5.00
N MET A 130 13.30 8.77 -5.74
CA MET A 130 12.11 8.41 -6.51
C MET A 130 10.88 8.27 -5.61
N ILE A 131 10.99 7.50 -4.51
CA ILE A 131 9.91 7.31 -3.54
C ILE A 131 9.43 8.66 -2.99
N GLN A 132 10.35 9.47 -2.46
CA GLN A 132 10.02 10.77 -1.86
C GLN A 132 9.36 11.73 -2.85
N THR A 133 9.85 11.74 -4.09
CA THR A 133 9.29 12.60 -5.15
C THR A 133 7.88 12.15 -5.53
N MET A 134 7.65 10.85 -5.65
CA MET A 134 6.34 10.28 -5.97
C MET A 134 5.32 10.53 -4.85
N GLU A 135 5.72 10.35 -3.59
CA GLU A 135 4.89 10.66 -2.43
C GLU A 135 4.49 12.14 -2.41
N THR A 136 5.47 13.04 -2.57
CA THR A 136 5.22 14.48 -2.65
C THR A 136 4.25 14.81 -3.78
N PHE A 137 4.44 14.21 -4.96
CA PHE A 137 3.59 14.46 -6.10
C PHE A 137 2.17 13.94 -5.88
N TYR A 138 2.01 12.74 -5.31
CA TYR A 138 0.72 12.17 -4.94
C TYR A 138 -0.02 13.07 -3.95
N GLN A 139 0.65 13.57 -2.91
CA GLN A 139 0.07 14.47 -1.91
C GLN A 139 -0.46 15.78 -2.53
N ILE A 140 0.28 16.36 -3.47
CA ILE A 140 -0.15 17.56 -4.20
C ILE A 140 -1.43 17.26 -4.99
N MET A 141 -1.47 16.12 -5.69
CA MET A 141 -2.64 15.72 -6.49
C MET A 141 -3.87 15.44 -5.62
N CYS A 142 -3.70 14.80 -4.46
CA CYS A 142 -4.78 14.57 -3.49
C CYS A 142 -5.36 15.90 -2.97
N LYS A 143 -4.51 16.81 -2.48
CA LYS A 143 -4.94 18.13 -1.99
C LYS A 143 -5.69 18.92 -3.04
N ARG A 144 -5.26 18.85 -4.30
CA ARG A 144 -5.91 19.54 -5.42
C ARG A 144 -7.31 18.99 -5.72
N ARG A 145 -7.51 17.67 -5.63
CA ARG A 145 -8.83 17.06 -5.78
C ARG A 145 -9.77 17.57 -4.70
N ASP A 146 -9.32 17.55 -3.44
CA ASP A 146 -10.16 17.92 -2.30
C ASP A 146 -10.42 19.44 -2.22
N SER A 147 -9.62 20.28 -2.91
CA SER A 147 -9.84 21.74 -3.02
C SER A 147 -10.76 22.16 -4.20
N HIS A 148 -11.10 21.22 -5.08
CA HIS A 148 -11.98 21.45 -6.23
C HIS A 148 -13.33 20.72 -6.10
N GLU A 149 -13.62 20.17 -4.91
CA GLU A 149 -14.96 19.78 -4.43
C GLU A 149 -15.49 20.86 -3.47
#